data_AF-A0ABC9WFU8-F1
#
_entry.id   AF-A0ABC9WFU8-F1
#
_cell.length_a   1.000
_cell.length_b   1.000
_cell.length_c   1.000
_cell.angle_alpha   90.00
_cell.angle_beta   90.00
_cell.angle_gamma   90.00
#
_symmetry.space_group_name_H-M   'P 1'
#
loop_
_entity.id
_entity.type
_entity.pdbx_description
1 polymer ?
#
loop_
_entity_poly.entity_id
_entity_poly.type
_entity_poly.pdbx_seq_one_letter_code
_entity_poly.pdbx_strand_id
1 'polypeptide(L)'
;MNKQSRRLLECIEDNFLSQVIDSPTREDAILDLMVTNASELIGDIKIGGCLGCSDHALLKFTVLRDMGQVKSKVRTLNFRKEKFQLFKELVSRTPWETAPRDKRAEESWQIFKDAFCRAELSIPRSKKSGKEGKRLAGMSQDLLVKLKVKKERHRQCKQGSWKQYRDTAWLCRDGVRKAKAQLELNLARDAKNNNKGFYRYVSQKRMVKESVPPVNTTGKLVMTDKENMRYSTTFASVFTGNLSSHNSRVHGLQDRD
;
A
#
# COMPACT_ATOMS: atom_id res chain seq x y z
N MET A 1 24.14 -28.55 -14.95
CA MET A 1 24.06 -27.33 -14.11
C MET A 1 24.75 -27.58 -12.77
N ASN A 2 25.63 -26.68 -12.33
CA ASN A 2 26.36 -26.82 -11.05
C ASN A 2 25.41 -26.61 -9.86
N LYS A 3 25.65 -27.31 -8.74
CA LYS A 3 24.90 -27.13 -7.47
C LYS A 3 24.83 -25.66 -7.01
N GLN A 4 25.88 -24.87 -7.25
CA GLN A 4 25.91 -23.46 -6.90
C GLN A 4 25.00 -22.60 -7.79
N SER A 5 24.96 -22.86 -9.10
CA SER A 5 24.07 -22.11 -10.00
C SER A 5 22.60 -22.44 -9.75
N ARG A 6 22.29 -23.68 -9.36
CA ARG A 6 20.94 -24.06 -8.94
C ARG A 6 20.47 -23.26 -7.72
N ARG A 7 21.32 -23.12 -6.70
CA ARG A 7 21.01 -22.33 -5.49
C ARG A 7 20.83 -20.84 -5.78
N LEU A 8 21.53 -20.30 -6.78
CA LEU A 8 21.35 -18.91 -7.19
C LEU A 8 19.98 -18.70 -7.84
N LEU A 9 19.58 -19.60 -8.75
CA LEU A 9 18.27 -19.53 -9.40
C LEU A 9 17.11 -19.71 -8.41
N GLU A 10 17.20 -20.70 -7.53
CA GLU A 10 16.23 -20.89 -6.43
C GLU A 10 16.10 -19.62 -5.58
N CYS A 11 17.22 -18.97 -5.24
CA CYS A 11 17.23 -17.73 -4.48
C CYS A 11 16.58 -16.55 -5.25
N ILE A 12 16.79 -16.46 -6.55
CA ILE A 12 16.18 -15.44 -7.41
C ILE A 12 14.66 -15.63 -7.46
N GLU A 13 14.22 -16.87 -7.69
CA GLU A 13 12.80 -17.25 -7.77
C GLU A 13 12.06 -17.04 -6.44
N ASP A 14 12.62 -17.57 -5.33
CA ASP A 14 12.04 -17.46 -3.98
C ASP A 14 11.84 -16.00 -3.51
N ASN A 15 12.61 -15.07 -4.07
CA ASN A 15 12.57 -13.66 -3.70
C ASN A 15 11.89 -12.77 -4.75
N PHE A 16 11.29 -13.36 -5.79
CA PHE A 16 10.66 -12.65 -6.90
C PHE A 16 11.60 -11.60 -7.51
N LEU A 17 12.87 -11.96 -7.64
CA LEU A 17 13.89 -11.11 -8.24
C LEU A 17 13.93 -11.39 -9.75
N SER A 18 14.08 -10.35 -10.55
CA SER A 18 14.30 -10.42 -11.99
C SER A 18 15.63 -9.78 -12.33
N GLN A 19 16.41 -10.43 -13.20
CA GLN A 19 17.59 -9.83 -13.79
C GLN A 19 17.18 -8.70 -14.74
N VAL A 20 17.86 -7.56 -14.66
CA VAL A 20 17.53 -6.35 -15.44
C VAL A 20 18.54 -6.06 -16.55
N ILE A 21 19.74 -6.65 -16.45
CA ILE A 21 20.74 -6.57 -17.52
C ILE A 21 20.49 -7.72 -18.49
N ASP A 22 20.22 -7.37 -19.74
CA ASP A 22 19.97 -8.28 -20.87
C ASP A 22 21.07 -8.22 -21.94
N SER A 23 22.10 -7.40 -21.72
CA SER A 23 23.11 -7.05 -22.71
C SER A 23 24.52 -7.38 -22.19
N PRO A 24 25.48 -7.74 -23.07
CA PRO A 24 26.81 -8.18 -22.67
C PRO A 24 27.57 -7.14 -21.84
N THR A 25 28.23 -7.60 -20.77
CA THR A 25 29.05 -6.74 -19.90
C THR A 25 30.55 -7.05 -19.99
N ARG A 26 30.91 -8.11 -20.71
CA ARG A 26 32.28 -8.45 -21.07
C ARG A 26 32.26 -9.18 -22.41
N GLU A 27 32.88 -8.60 -23.43
CA GLU A 27 32.85 -9.13 -24.80
C GLU A 27 31.39 -9.45 -25.21
N ASP A 28 31.11 -10.68 -25.62
CA ASP A 28 29.77 -11.16 -26.00
C ASP A 28 29.02 -11.87 -24.86
N ALA A 29 29.52 -11.78 -23.62
CA ALA A 29 28.97 -12.47 -22.45
C ALA A 29 28.36 -11.52 -21.40
N ILE A 30 27.24 -11.96 -20.80
CA ILE A 30 26.63 -11.32 -19.62
C ILE A 30 27.20 -12.00 -18.38
N LEU A 31 28.24 -11.39 -17.78
CA LEU A 31 28.84 -11.91 -16.55
C LEU A 31 28.45 -11.11 -15.30
N ASP A 32 27.97 -9.88 -15.49
CA ASP A 32 27.53 -9.01 -14.40
C ASP A 32 26.01 -9.06 -14.24
N LEU A 33 25.57 -9.32 -13.01
CA LEU A 33 24.15 -9.47 -12.68
C LEU A 33 23.63 -8.26 -11.91
N MET A 34 22.56 -7.65 -12.41
CA MET A 34 21.73 -6.73 -11.64
C MET A 34 20.36 -7.36 -11.47
N VAL A 35 19.99 -7.69 -10.23
CA VAL A 35 18.74 -8.39 -9.92
C VAL A 35 17.91 -7.55 -8.97
N THR A 36 16.63 -7.36 -9.27
CA THR A 36 15.71 -6.53 -8.48
C THR A 36 14.31 -7.13 -8.46
N ASN A 37 13.51 -6.84 -7.45
CA ASN A 37 12.07 -7.15 -7.42
C ASN A 37 11.19 -5.94 -7.80
N ALA A 38 11.80 -4.89 -8.34
CA ALA A 38 11.17 -3.64 -8.76
C ALA A 38 11.89 -3.11 -10.00
N SER A 39 11.79 -3.83 -11.11
CA SER A 39 12.46 -3.48 -12.37
C SER A 39 11.94 -2.17 -12.95
N GLU A 40 10.68 -1.83 -12.66
CA GLU A 40 10.05 -0.56 -13.01
C GLU A 40 10.71 0.68 -12.39
N LEU A 41 11.53 0.50 -11.34
CA LEU A 41 12.28 1.60 -10.72
C LEU A 41 13.64 1.83 -11.38
N ILE A 42 14.07 0.94 -12.28
CA ILE A 42 15.35 1.05 -12.97
C ILE A 42 15.06 1.41 -14.42
N GLY A 43 15.58 2.55 -14.85
CA GLY A 43 15.46 3.04 -16.23
C GLY A 43 16.83 3.32 -16.85
N ASP A 44 16.82 3.58 -18.16
CA ASP A 44 17.99 4.05 -18.92
C ASP A 44 19.27 3.22 -18.73
N ILE A 45 19.16 1.90 -18.74
CA ILE A 45 20.33 1.03 -18.65
C ILE A 45 21.16 1.19 -19.92
N LYS A 46 22.41 1.61 -19.76
CA LYS A 46 23.39 1.84 -20.81
C LYS A 46 24.68 1.15 -20.44
N ILE A 47 25.20 0.38 -21.39
CA ILE A 47 26.55 -0.16 -21.32
C ILE A 47 27.49 0.90 -21.89
N GLY A 48 28.44 1.34 -21.08
CA GLY A 48 29.54 2.22 -21.47
C GLY A 48 30.78 1.43 -21.87
N GLY A 49 31.85 2.13 -22.20
CA GLY A 49 33.14 1.51 -22.47
C GLY A 49 33.78 0.89 -21.22
N CYS A 50 34.91 0.24 -21.44
CA CYS A 50 35.76 -0.25 -20.37
C CYS A 50 36.43 0.91 -19.62
N LEU A 51 36.60 0.76 -18.31
CA LEU A 51 37.38 1.70 -17.51
C LEU A 51 38.85 1.25 -17.50
N GLY A 52 39.72 1.99 -18.20
CA GLY A 52 41.15 1.65 -18.31
C GLY A 52 41.36 0.32 -19.05
N CYS A 53 42.18 -0.58 -18.49
CA CYS A 53 42.47 -1.90 -19.06
C CYS A 53 41.49 -3.00 -18.60
N SER A 54 40.33 -2.64 -18.04
CA SER A 54 39.29 -3.60 -17.64
C SER A 54 38.69 -4.29 -18.87
N ASP A 55 38.41 -5.58 -18.76
CA ASP A 55 37.63 -6.37 -19.72
C ASP A 55 36.11 -6.23 -19.47
N HIS A 56 35.71 -5.76 -18.30
CA HIS A 56 34.32 -5.43 -17.98
C HIS A 56 33.93 -4.02 -18.43
N ALA A 57 32.74 -3.92 -19.03
CA ALA A 57 32.09 -2.70 -19.49
C ALA A 57 31.36 -1.99 -18.34
N LEU A 58 31.36 -0.65 -18.36
CA LEU A 58 30.66 0.14 -17.35
C LEU A 58 29.14 0.04 -17.52
N LEU A 59 28.40 -0.05 -16.42
CA LEU A 59 26.94 0.03 -16.43
C LEU A 59 26.48 1.39 -15.89
N LYS A 60 25.70 2.13 -16.69
CA LYS A 60 25.03 3.37 -16.27
C LYS A 60 23.53 3.15 -16.30
N PHE A 61 22.83 3.52 -15.23
CA PHE A 61 21.38 3.38 -15.12
C PHE A 61 20.80 4.47 -14.23
N THR A 62 19.51 4.73 -14.39
CA THR A 62 18.73 5.65 -13.57
C THR A 62 17.91 4.85 -12.56
N VAL A 63 17.93 5.25 -11.28
CA VAL A 63 17.02 4.69 -10.27
C VAL A 63 15.93 5.72 -9.97
N LEU A 64 14.72 5.45 -10.45
CA LEU A 64 13.52 6.17 -10.09
C LEU A 64 13.22 5.90 -8.62
N ARG A 65 13.28 6.97 -7.82
CA ARG A 65 12.93 6.90 -6.40
C ARG A 65 11.77 7.86 -6.16
N ASP A 66 10.59 7.31 -5.92
CA ASP A 66 9.50 8.09 -5.36
C ASP A 66 9.85 8.46 -3.91
N MET A 67 10.45 9.65 -3.75
CA MET A 67 10.81 10.24 -2.47
C MET A 67 9.60 10.86 -1.75
N GLY A 68 8.42 10.83 -2.37
CA GLY A 68 7.28 11.64 -1.98
C GLY A 68 6.15 10.83 -1.37
N GLN A 69 6.33 10.27 -0.18
CA GLN A 69 5.15 10.20 0.69
C GLN A 69 4.85 11.64 1.09
N VAL A 70 3.99 12.30 0.32
CA VAL A 70 3.32 13.52 0.77
C VAL A 70 2.67 13.14 2.08
N LYS A 71 3.27 13.57 3.20
CA LYS A 71 2.67 13.40 4.51
C LYS A 71 1.32 14.08 4.38
N SER A 72 0.24 13.31 4.39
CA SER A 72 -1.08 13.90 4.32
C SER A 72 -1.18 14.86 5.50
N LYS A 73 -1.18 16.17 5.22
CA LYS A 73 -1.48 17.20 6.24
C LYS A 73 -2.93 17.08 6.73
N VAL A 74 -3.69 16.14 6.16
CA VAL A 74 -5.02 15.73 6.58
C VAL A 74 -5.01 15.41 8.07
N ARG A 75 -5.58 16.32 8.84
CA ARG A 75 -5.93 16.11 10.24
C ARG A 75 -7.23 15.32 10.26
N THR A 76 -7.24 14.17 10.92
CA THR A 76 -8.43 13.34 11.07
C THR A 76 -8.94 13.46 12.50
N LEU A 77 -10.26 13.36 12.71
CA LEU A 77 -10.84 13.30 14.06
C LEU A 77 -10.32 12.04 14.78
N ASN A 78 -9.87 12.19 16.02
CA ASN A 78 -9.33 11.09 16.81
C ASN A 78 -10.35 10.60 17.84
N PHE A 79 -11.31 9.80 17.37
CA PHE A 79 -12.36 9.20 18.20
C PHE A 79 -11.82 8.36 19.37
N ARG A 80 -10.58 7.84 19.29
CA ARG A 80 -9.95 7.10 20.41
C ARG A 80 -9.58 7.98 21.60
N LYS A 81 -9.40 9.28 21.38
CA LYS A 81 -9.08 10.27 22.44
C LYS A 81 -10.27 11.15 22.78
N GLU A 82 -11.45 10.79 22.30
CA GLU A 82 -12.66 11.55 22.54
C GLU A 82 -13.11 11.39 23.98
N LYS A 83 -13.55 12.50 24.58
CA LYS A 83 -14.30 12.49 25.83
C LYS A 83 -15.78 12.32 25.45
N PHE A 84 -16.21 11.07 25.28
CA PHE A 84 -17.57 10.74 24.83
C PHE A 84 -18.67 11.41 25.69
N GLN A 85 -18.40 11.62 26.98
CA GLN A 85 -19.31 12.32 27.88
C GLN A 85 -19.58 13.78 27.44
N LEU A 86 -18.54 14.51 27.02
CA LEU A 86 -18.67 15.89 26.53
C LEU A 86 -19.37 15.94 25.17
N PHE A 87 -19.10 14.95 24.31
CA PHE A 87 -19.81 14.81 23.03
C PHE A 87 -21.31 14.60 23.25
N LYS A 88 -21.68 13.68 24.15
CA LYS A 88 -23.08 13.41 24.51
C LYS A 88 -23.75 14.64 25.10
N GLU A 89 -23.05 15.37 25.98
CA GLU A 89 -23.57 16.62 26.55
C GLU A 89 -23.84 17.66 25.46
N LEU A 90 -22.91 17.89 24.53
CA LEU A 90 -23.07 18.84 23.44
C LEU A 90 -24.22 18.48 22.49
N VAL A 91 -24.40 17.20 22.17
CA VAL A 91 -25.53 16.73 21.35
C VAL A 91 -26.85 16.89 22.11
N SER A 92 -26.88 16.60 23.41
CA SER A 92 -28.08 16.71 24.25
C SER A 92 -28.56 18.15 24.51
N ARG A 93 -27.70 19.16 24.31
CA ARG A 93 -28.08 20.58 24.40
C ARG A 93 -29.05 21.03 23.30
N THR A 94 -29.14 20.27 22.22
CA THR A 94 -30.12 20.56 21.15
C THR A 94 -31.50 20.09 21.63
N PRO A 95 -32.53 20.96 21.62
CA PRO A 95 -33.86 20.58 22.08
C PRO A 95 -34.57 19.76 20.99
N TRP A 96 -34.25 18.45 20.95
CA TRP A 96 -34.67 17.52 19.89
C TRP A 96 -36.19 17.35 19.75
N GLU A 97 -36.95 17.64 20.81
CA GLU A 97 -38.42 17.56 20.81
C GLU A 97 -39.11 18.76 20.14
N THR A 98 -38.45 19.92 20.13
CA THR A 98 -39.04 21.17 19.64
C THR A 98 -38.35 21.68 18.37
N ALA A 99 -37.04 21.50 18.25
CA ALA A 99 -36.27 22.01 17.11
C ALA A 99 -36.71 21.47 15.73
N PRO A 100 -37.07 20.18 15.56
CA PRO A 100 -37.53 19.65 14.27
C PRO A 100 -39.07 19.62 14.11
N ARG A 101 -39.84 19.97 15.15
CA ARG A 101 -41.28 19.64 15.26
C ARG A 101 -42.15 20.27 14.16
N ASP A 102 -41.79 21.47 13.70
CA ASP A 102 -42.52 22.22 12.69
C ASP A 102 -41.71 22.42 11.39
N LYS A 103 -40.71 21.56 11.14
CA LYS A 103 -39.77 21.71 10.03
C LYS A 103 -39.89 20.58 9.02
N ARG A 104 -39.57 20.88 7.76
CA ARG A 104 -39.50 19.86 6.70
C ARG A 104 -38.34 18.89 6.97
N ALA A 105 -38.42 17.68 6.42
CA ALA A 105 -37.42 16.64 6.61
C ALA A 105 -35.97 17.12 6.33
N GLU A 106 -35.77 17.91 5.27
CA GLU A 106 -34.45 18.48 4.94
C GLU A 106 -33.97 19.49 5.98
N GLU A 107 -34.87 20.32 6.51
CA GLU A 107 -34.55 21.31 7.55
C GLU A 107 -34.25 20.64 8.89
N SER A 108 -34.98 19.58 9.23
CA SER A 108 -34.73 18.72 10.40
C SER A 108 -33.39 17.97 10.26
N TRP A 109 -33.06 17.50 9.06
CA TRP A 109 -31.76 16.92 8.76
C TRP A 109 -30.62 17.94 8.88
N GLN A 110 -30.86 19.20 8.49
CA GLN A 110 -29.87 20.26 8.65
C GLN A 110 -29.60 20.59 10.13
N ILE A 111 -30.65 20.61 10.98
CA ILE A 111 -30.48 20.77 12.43
C ILE A 111 -29.61 19.66 13.01
N PHE A 112 -29.86 18.41 12.60
CA PHE A 112 -29.06 17.28 13.03
C PHE A 112 -27.60 17.42 12.62
N LYS A 113 -27.34 17.73 11.34
CA LYS A 113 -25.97 17.95 10.83
C LYS A 113 -25.27 19.06 11.61
N ASP A 114 -25.94 20.17 11.88
CA ASP A 114 -25.33 21.30 12.57
C ASP A 114 -25.01 20.98 14.04
N ALA A 115 -25.90 20.28 14.75
CA ALA A 115 -25.68 19.83 16.12
C ALA A 115 -24.54 18.81 16.21
N PHE A 116 -24.49 17.87 15.25
CA PHE A 116 -23.42 16.88 15.15
C PHE A 116 -22.08 17.55 14.83
N CYS A 117 -22.01 18.44 13.84
CA CYS A 117 -20.80 19.17 13.51
C CYS A 117 -20.31 20.04 14.68
N ARG A 118 -21.20 20.66 15.46
CA ARG A 118 -20.84 21.36 16.70
C ARG A 118 -20.22 20.42 17.74
N ALA A 119 -20.78 19.23 17.91
CA ALA A 119 -20.23 18.23 18.83
C ALA A 119 -18.88 17.67 18.33
N GLU A 120 -18.70 17.49 17.01
CA GLU A 120 -17.45 17.04 16.40
C GLU A 120 -16.26 17.99 16.64
N LEU A 121 -16.51 19.29 16.84
CA LEU A 121 -15.46 20.26 17.18
C LEU A 121 -14.79 19.96 18.53
N SER A 122 -15.47 19.23 19.42
CA SER A 122 -14.91 18.79 20.69
C SER A 122 -13.92 17.62 20.55
N ILE A 123 -13.92 16.95 19.40
CA ILE A 123 -13.07 15.78 19.16
C ILE A 123 -11.66 16.24 18.79
N PRO A 124 -10.62 15.82 19.52
CA PRO A 124 -9.25 16.17 19.20
C PRO A 124 -8.88 15.75 17.79
N ARG A 125 -8.38 16.68 16.98
CA ARG A 125 -7.85 16.39 15.64
C ARG A 125 -6.40 15.92 15.77
N SER A 126 -6.10 14.71 15.31
CA SER A 126 -4.74 14.21 15.24
C SER A 126 -4.21 14.25 13.82
N LYS A 127 -2.89 14.45 13.69
CA LYS A 127 -2.21 14.18 12.42
C LYS A 127 -2.31 12.68 12.19
N LYS A 128 -2.69 12.25 10.99
CA LYS A 128 -2.42 10.88 10.57
C LYS A 128 -0.90 10.69 10.67
N SER A 129 -0.46 9.82 11.59
CA SER A 129 0.93 9.37 11.55
C SER A 129 1.11 8.69 10.20
N GLY A 130 2.08 9.17 9.41
CA GLY A 130 2.54 8.42 8.26
C GLY A 130 2.90 7.03 8.75
N LYS A 131 2.37 6.00 8.08
CA LYS A 131 2.44 4.58 8.47
C LYS A 131 3.67 4.31 9.33
N GLU A 132 3.45 4.21 10.63
CA GLU A 132 4.47 3.88 11.60
C GLU A 132 5.24 2.67 11.05
N GLY A 133 6.56 2.83 10.90
CA GLY A 133 7.39 1.96 10.05
C GLY A 133 6.97 0.52 10.19
N LYS A 134 6.46 -0.07 9.10
CA LYS A 134 5.75 -1.36 9.06
C LYS A 134 6.39 -2.34 10.05
N ARG A 135 5.78 -2.48 11.24
CA ARG A 135 6.15 -3.54 12.17
C ARG A 135 5.85 -4.83 11.43
N LEU A 136 6.89 -5.61 11.13
CA LEU A 136 6.70 -6.93 10.54
C LEU A 136 5.91 -7.75 11.57
N ALA A 137 4.64 -7.99 11.28
CA ALA A 137 3.76 -8.79 12.11
C ALA A 137 4.38 -10.19 12.22
N GLY A 138 4.60 -10.69 13.43
CA GLY A 138 5.16 -12.04 13.66
C GLY A 138 6.60 -12.11 14.18
N MET A 139 7.25 -11.00 14.51
CA MET A 139 8.55 -11.06 15.20
C MET A 139 8.38 -11.45 16.69
N SER A 140 9.13 -12.46 17.15
CA SER A 140 9.20 -12.80 18.57
C SER A 140 9.83 -11.66 19.38
N GLN A 141 9.45 -11.56 20.65
CA GLN A 141 9.99 -10.56 21.56
C GLN A 141 11.53 -10.65 21.66
N ASP A 142 12.06 -11.88 21.66
CA ASP A 142 13.50 -12.16 21.64
C ASP A 142 14.21 -11.59 20.39
N LEU A 143 13.60 -11.73 19.20
CA LEU A 143 14.18 -11.19 17.96
C LEU A 143 14.22 -9.64 17.97
N LEU A 144 13.21 -9.00 18.58
CA LEU A 144 13.18 -7.55 18.76
C LEU A 144 14.30 -7.07 19.69
N VAL A 145 14.57 -7.79 20.78
CA VAL A 145 15.68 -7.50 21.68
C VAL A 145 17.02 -7.64 20.95
N LYS A 146 17.21 -8.73 20.20
CA LYS A 146 18.42 -8.95 19.38
C LYS A 146 18.64 -7.85 18.35
N LEU A 147 17.58 -7.37 17.69
CA LEU A 147 17.66 -6.24 16.76
C LEU A 147 18.07 -4.92 17.43
N LYS A 148 17.62 -4.66 18.66
CA LYS A 148 18.08 -3.52 19.47
C LYS A 148 19.57 -3.64 19.81
N VAL A 149 20.00 -4.83 20.27
CA VAL A 149 21.42 -5.11 20.57
C VAL A 149 22.30 -4.93 19.33
N LYS A 150 21.86 -5.40 18.16
CA LYS A 150 22.56 -5.16 16.88
C LYS A 150 22.69 -3.68 16.56
N LYS A 151 21.63 -2.90 16.77
CA LYS A 151 21.61 -1.45 16.50
C LYS A 151 22.57 -0.70 17.42
N GLU A 152 22.63 -1.09 18.69
CA GLU A 152 23.53 -0.48 19.66
C GLU A 152 24.99 -0.85 19.38
N ARG A 153 25.28 -2.14 19.10
CA ARG A 153 26.62 -2.55 18.64
C ARG A 153 27.07 -1.81 17.38
N HIS A 154 26.18 -1.56 16.41
CA HIS A 154 26.52 -0.79 15.21
C HIS A 154 27.00 0.63 15.54
N ARG A 155 26.41 1.26 16.57
CA ARG A 155 26.86 2.59 17.04
C ARG A 155 28.25 2.50 17.66
N GLN A 156 28.48 1.50 18.51
CA GLN A 156 29.75 1.27 19.20
C GLN A 156 30.88 0.84 18.24
N CYS A 157 30.56 0.14 17.14
CA CYS A 157 31.53 -0.27 16.13
C CYS A 157 32.16 0.88 15.34
N LYS A 158 31.64 2.10 15.46
CA LYS A 158 32.31 3.30 14.95
C LYS A 158 33.70 3.53 15.60
N GLN A 159 34.03 2.81 16.68
CA GLN A 159 35.30 2.92 17.42
C GLN A 159 36.25 1.71 17.24
N GLY A 160 36.00 0.78 16.30
CA GLY A 160 37.04 -0.16 15.84
C GLY A 160 36.86 -1.66 16.09
N SER A 161 35.69 -2.16 16.52
CA SER A 161 35.48 -3.61 16.75
C SER A 161 34.38 -4.24 15.86
N TRP A 162 34.67 -4.43 14.57
CA TRP A 162 33.70 -4.95 13.59
C TRP A 162 33.38 -6.45 13.70
N LYS A 163 34.23 -7.26 14.35
CA LYS A 163 34.11 -8.73 14.36
C LYS A 163 32.87 -9.19 15.14
N GLN A 164 32.67 -8.70 16.36
CA GLN A 164 31.54 -9.09 17.20
C GLN A 164 30.18 -8.54 16.68
N TYR A 165 30.22 -7.46 15.91
CA TYR A 165 29.05 -6.96 15.19
C TYR A 165 28.63 -7.89 14.05
N ARG A 166 29.58 -8.47 13.30
CA ARG A 166 29.26 -9.40 12.21
C ARG A 166 28.45 -10.59 12.69
N ASP A 167 28.87 -11.24 13.78
CA ASP A 167 28.17 -12.41 14.33
C ASP A 167 26.76 -12.04 14.82
N THR A 168 26.66 -10.94 15.57
CA THR A 168 25.37 -10.42 16.06
C THR A 168 24.44 -10.05 14.89
N ALA A 169 24.99 -9.43 13.84
CA ALA A 169 24.24 -9.06 12.65
C ALA A 169 23.78 -10.28 11.85
N TRP A 170 24.61 -11.32 11.77
CA TRP A 170 24.28 -12.58 11.10
C TRP A 170 23.16 -13.31 11.82
N LEU A 171 23.25 -13.48 13.15
CA LEU A 171 22.18 -14.09 13.96
C LEU A 171 20.85 -13.33 13.85
N CYS A 172 20.90 -12.00 13.83
CA CYS A 172 19.70 -11.20 13.60
C CYS A 172 19.13 -11.41 12.19
N ARG A 173 19.97 -11.48 11.16
CA ARG A 173 19.51 -11.75 9.78
C ARG A 173 18.86 -13.13 9.68
N ASP A 174 19.48 -14.15 10.26
CA ASP A 174 18.93 -15.51 10.29
C ASP A 174 17.58 -15.57 11.02
N GLY A 175 17.49 -14.98 12.21
CA GLY A 175 16.23 -14.91 12.96
C GLY A 175 15.12 -14.17 12.22
N VAL A 176 15.45 -13.08 11.52
CA VAL A 176 14.48 -12.35 10.68
C VAL A 176 14.03 -13.21 9.50
N ARG A 177 14.93 -13.95 8.84
CA ARG A 177 14.57 -14.85 7.74
C ARG A 177 13.64 -15.97 8.20
N LYS A 178 13.95 -16.63 9.31
CA LYS A 178 13.13 -17.69 9.88
C LYS A 178 11.73 -17.20 10.26
N ALA A 179 11.65 -16.05 10.95
CA ALA A 179 10.37 -15.46 11.31
C ALA A 179 9.53 -15.07 10.08
N LYS A 180 10.18 -14.55 9.03
CA LYS A 180 9.51 -14.24 7.76
C LYS A 180 8.98 -15.50 7.08
N ALA A 181 9.80 -16.54 6.95
CA ALA A 181 9.40 -17.81 6.34
C ALA A 181 8.23 -18.47 7.10
N GLN A 182 8.25 -18.43 8.44
CA GLN A 182 7.15 -18.95 9.25
C GLN A 182 5.85 -18.18 9.04
N LEU A 183 5.92 -16.84 8.95
CA LEU A 183 4.76 -16.00 8.66
C LEU A 183 4.18 -16.34 7.28
N GLU A 184 5.02 -16.46 6.26
CA GLU A 184 4.62 -16.81 4.90
C GLU A 184 3.98 -18.20 4.83
N LEU A 185 4.56 -19.18 5.52
CA LEU A 185 4.00 -20.53 5.64
C LEU A 185 2.63 -20.52 6.32
N ASN A 186 2.47 -19.77 7.41
CA ASN A 186 1.20 -19.64 8.11
C ASN A 186 0.13 -18.98 7.23
N LEU A 187 0.50 -17.96 6.46
CA LEU A 187 -0.41 -17.28 5.52
C LEU A 187 -0.81 -18.18 4.34
N ALA A 188 0.13 -18.98 3.82
CA ALA A 188 -0.15 -19.93 2.75
C ALA A 188 -1.09 -21.05 3.24
N ARG A 189 -0.83 -21.60 4.43
CA ARG A 189 -1.67 -22.66 5.04
C ARG A 189 -3.10 -22.18 5.30
N ASP A 190 -3.23 -20.93 5.75
CA ASP A 190 -4.53 -20.33 6.08
C ASP A 190 -5.16 -19.59 4.91
N ALA A 191 -4.61 -19.67 3.69
CA ALA A 191 -5.11 -18.92 2.54
C ALA A 191 -6.60 -19.20 2.30
N LYS A 192 -7.02 -20.47 2.37
CA LYS A 192 -8.41 -20.87 2.14
C LYS A 192 -9.40 -20.23 3.13
N ASN A 193 -9.04 -20.09 4.41
CA ASN A 193 -9.93 -19.53 5.43
C ASN A 193 -9.75 -18.00 5.58
N ASN A 194 -8.57 -17.49 5.22
CA ASN A 194 -8.16 -16.10 5.38
C ASN A 194 -7.53 -15.54 4.10
N ASN A 195 -8.26 -15.67 2.99
CA ASN A 195 -7.85 -15.17 1.67
C ASN A 195 -7.44 -13.69 1.75
N LYS A 196 -8.18 -12.88 2.51
CA LYS A 196 -7.90 -11.45 2.70
C LYS A 196 -6.53 -11.19 3.33
N GLY A 197 -6.11 -12.01 4.29
CA GLY A 197 -4.80 -11.91 4.94
C GLY A 197 -3.65 -12.19 3.98
N PHE A 198 -3.78 -13.25 3.18
CA PHE A 198 -2.80 -13.65 2.17
C PHE A 198 -2.64 -12.58 1.07
N TYR A 199 -3.74 -12.18 0.42
CA TYR A 199 -3.68 -11.15 -0.63
C TYR A 199 -3.18 -9.81 -0.07
N ARG A 200 -3.54 -9.44 1.16
CA ARG A 200 -2.98 -8.25 1.82
C ARG A 200 -1.46 -8.33 1.98
N TYR A 201 -0.91 -9.49 2.32
CA TYR A 201 0.54 -9.69 2.41
C TYR A 201 1.21 -9.57 1.04
N VAL A 202 0.66 -10.23 0.01
CA VAL A 202 1.14 -10.15 -1.37
C VAL A 202 1.13 -8.70 -1.88
N SER A 203 0.02 -7.98 -1.71
CA SER A 203 -0.09 -6.57 -2.09
C SER A 203 0.81 -5.65 -1.27
N GLN A 204 1.21 -6.02 -0.05
CA GLN A 204 2.20 -5.27 0.73
C GLN A 204 3.64 -5.49 0.30
N LYS A 205 3.91 -6.63 -0.35
CA LYS A 205 5.22 -7.03 -0.88
C LYS A 205 5.45 -6.53 -2.30
N ARG A 206 4.39 -6.44 -3.11
CA ARG A 206 4.38 -5.67 -4.36
C ARG A 206 4.65 -4.21 -3.99
N MET A 207 5.85 -3.70 -4.33
CA MET A 207 6.28 -2.33 -4.01
C MET A 207 5.42 -1.29 -4.72
N VAL A 208 4.83 -1.66 -5.86
CA VAL A 208 3.87 -0.86 -6.60
C VAL A 208 2.49 -1.02 -5.97
N LYS A 209 1.99 0.07 -5.37
CA LYS A 209 0.55 0.28 -5.33
C LYS A 209 0.17 0.75 -6.72
N GLU A 210 -0.43 -0.12 -7.52
CA GLU A 210 -1.18 0.32 -8.68
C GLU A 210 -2.38 1.10 -8.14
N SER A 211 -2.20 2.40 -7.95
CA SER A 211 -3.33 3.31 -7.78
C SER A 211 -3.73 3.71 -9.18
N VAL A 212 -4.87 3.20 -9.65
CA VAL A 212 -5.57 3.83 -10.76
C VAL A 212 -5.82 5.28 -10.32
N PRO A 213 -5.21 6.28 -10.97
CA PRO A 213 -5.51 7.67 -10.65
C PRO A 213 -7.01 7.89 -10.95
N PRO A 214 -7.73 8.68 -10.15
CA PRO A 214 -9.03 9.18 -10.60
C PRO A 214 -8.79 10.01 -11.88
N VAL A 215 -9.18 9.47 -13.03
CA VAL A 215 -9.06 10.07 -14.36
C VAL A 215 -10.45 10.45 -14.84
N ASN A 216 -10.74 11.73 -15.06
CA ASN A 216 -12.08 12.12 -15.53
C ASN A 216 -12.39 11.53 -16.92
N THR A 217 -13.63 11.67 -17.39
CA THR A 217 -14.12 11.23 -18.71
C THR A 217 -13.30 11.75 -19.91
N THR A 218 -12.37 12.67 -19.68
CA THR A 218 -11.50 13.30 -20.69
C THR A 218 -10.05 12.80 -20.60
N GLY A 219 -9.74 11.82 -19.77
CA GLY A 219 -8.37 11.27 -19.66
C GLY A 219 -7.42 12.13 -18.80
N LYS A 220 -7.92 13.13 -18.07
CA LYS A 220 -7.10 14.06 -17.26
C LYS A 220 -7.09 13.68 -15.79
N LEU A 221 -5.91 13.78 -15.16
CA LEU A 221 -5.64 13.35 -13.78
C LEU A 221 -6.27 14.33 -12.77
N VAL A 222 -7.14 13.81 -11.88
CA VAL A 222 -7.94 14.61 -10.95
C VAL A 222 -7.21 14.78 -9.61
N MET A 223 -6.92 16.02 -9.22
CA MET A 223 -6.17 16.35 -8.00
C MET A 223 -7.02 16.99 -6.88
N THR A 224 -8.32 17.23 -7.10
CA THR A 224 -9.15 18.05 -6.19
C THR A 224 -10.40 17.32 -5.68
N ASP A 225 -10.69 17.43 -4.38
CA ASP A 225 -11.81 16.75 -3.69
C ASP A 225 -13.20 17.02 -4.31
N LYS A 226 -13.39 18.20 -4.93
CA LYS A 226 -14.66 18.58 -5.59
C LYS A 226 -14.96 17.76 -6.84
N GLU A 227 -13.93 17.32 -7.55
CA GLU A 227 -14.04 16.51 -8.76
C GLU A 227 -14.17 15.01 -8.45
N ASN A 228 -13.67 14.56 -7.29
CA ASN A 228 -13.84 13.19 -6.82
C ASN A 228 -15.32 12.85 -6.54
N MET A 229 -16.15 13.85 -6.19
CA MET A 229 -17.61 13.65 -6.06
C MET A 229 -18.29 13.33 -7.40
N ARG A 230 -17.76 13.82 -8.53
CA ARG A 230 -18.28 13.46 -9.86
C ARG A 230 -17.93 12.03 -10.24
N TYR A 231 -16.85 11.49 -9.69
CA TYR A 231 -16.44 10.11 -9.93
C TYR A 231 -17.44 9.09 -9.36
N SER A 232 -17.97 9.34 -8.15
CA SER A 232 -18.97 8.44 -7.55
C SER A 232 -20.33 8.49 -8.27
N THR A 233 -20.76 9.67 -8.74
CA THR A 233 -22.00 9.79 -9.53
C THR A 233 -21.86 9.15 -10.90
N THR A 234 -20.69 9.24 -11.53
CA THR A 234 -20.42 8.56 -12.82
C THR A 234 -20.37 7.05 -12.65
N PHE A 235 -19.76 6.55 -11.57
CA PHE A 235 -19.71 5.11 -11.27
C PHE A 235 -21.11 4.54 -10.97
N ALA A 236 -21.94 5.27 -10.21
CA ALA A 236 -23.32 4.85 -9.92
C ALA A 236 -24.20 4.75 -11.18
N SER A 237 -24.01 5.66 -12.16
CA SER A 237 -24.72 5.67 -13.45
C SER A 237 -24.45 4.40 -14.27
N VAL A 238 -23.23 3.87 -14.26
CA VAL A 238 -22.88 2.63 -14.97
C VAL A 238 -23.63 1.41 -14.41
N PHE A 239 -24.01 1.42 -13.14
CA PHE A 239 -24.81 0.36 -12.52
C PHE A 239 -26.32 0.62 -12.55
N THR A 240 -26.75 1.81 -12.96
CA THR A 240 -28.17 2.14 -13.21
C THR A 240 -28.44 2.11 -14.71
N GLY A 241 -28.17 0.96 -15.33
CA GLY A 241 -28.67 0.65 -16.65
C GLY A 241 -30.20 0.64 -16.62
N ASN A 242 -30.81 1.47 -17.48
CA ASN A 242 -32.26 1.54 -17.67
C ASN A 242 -32.86 0.13 -17.80
N LEU A 243 -33.71 -0.25 -16.85
CA LEU A 243 -34.72 -1.29 -17.05
C LEU A 243 -35.71 -0.74 -18.10
N SER A 244 -35.35 -0.82 -19.38
CA SER A 244 -36.33 -0.65 -20.44
C SER A 244 -37.21 -1.89 -20.42
N SER A 245 -38.44 -1.74 -19.94
CA SER A 245 -39.50 -2.71 -20.06
C SER A 245 -39.64 -3.11 -21.54
N HIS A 246 -39.28 -4.36 -21.85
CA HIS A 246 -39.65 -4.97 -23.11
C HIS A 246 -41.17 -5.11 -23.14
N ASN A 247 -41.85 -4.17 -23.79
CA ASN A 247 -43.24 -4.34 -24.20
C ASN A 247 -43.29 -5.49 -25.22
N SER A 248 -43.73 -6.67 -24.79
CA SER A 248 -44.10 -7.74 -25.69
C SER A 248 -45.36 -7.34 -26.45
N ARG A 249 -45.19 -7.10 -27.75
CA ARG A 249 -46.27 -6.85 -28.71
C ARG A 249 -47.08 -8.14 -28.86
N VAL A 250 -48.29 -8.17 -28.29
CA VAL A 250 -49.30 -9.19 -28.60
C VAL A 250 -49.83 -8.88 -30.01
N HIS A 251 -49.49 -9.72 -30.99
CA HIS A 251 -50.16 -9.71 -32.29
C HIS A 251 -51.49 -10.46 -32.14
N GLY A 252 -52.59 -9.74 -32.33
CA GLY A 252 -53.92 -10.34 -32.47
C GLY A 252 -54.01 -11.11 -33.79
N LEU A 253 -54.46 -12.36 -33.70
CA LEU A 253 -55.03 -13.11 -34.82
C LEU A 253 -56.53 -12.80 -34.84
N GLN A 254 -57.00 -12.30 -35.98
CA GLN A 254 -58.40 -12.02 -36.26
C GLN A 254 -58.94 -13.18 -37.09
N ASP A 255 -60.03 -13.79 -36.62
CA ASP A 255 -60.87 -14.72 -37.38
C ASP A 255 -61.41 -14.05 -38.65
N ARG A 256 -61.52 -14.81 -39.75
CA ARG A 256 -62.81 -15.18 -40.36
C ARG A 256 -62.69 -16.08 -41.59
N ASP A 257 -63.67 -16.99 -41.63
CA ASP A 257 -64.25 -17.79 -42.74
C ASP A 257 -63.44 -18.96 -43.31
#